data_AF-A0A958JRV0-F1
#
_entry.id   AF-A0A958JRV0-F1
#
_cell.length_a   1.000
_cell.length_b   1.000
_cell.length_c   1.000
_cell.angle_alpha   90.00
_cell.angle_beta   90.00
_cell.angle_gamma   90.00
#
_symmetry.space_group_name_H-M   'P 1'
#
loop_
_entity.id
_entity.type
_entity.pdbx_description
1 polymer ?
#
loop_
_entity_poly.entity_id
_entity_poly.type
_entity_poly.pdbx_seq_one_letter_code
_entity_poly.pdbx_strand_id
1 'polypeptide(L)'
;MEQSRSNEQITLYFHDDSIAYAFGELLNALGFNTETVSTLEELGGATKVITEPLFYDALSPEQKEQCLLVGNAYTSNDLTCPIIRQPLTPEKIQRGLQDFLGAAVAH
;
A
#
# COMPACT_ATOMS: atom_id res chain seq x y z
N MET A 1 -18.82 3.84 -22.00
CA MET A 1 -18.67 4.92 -21.02
C MET A 1 -17.52 4.51 -20.11
N GLU A 2 -16.29 4.73 -20.54
CA GLU A 2 -15.10 4.55 -19.69
C GLU A 2 -15.17 5.62 -18.59
N GLN A 3 -15.50 5.21 -17.37
CA GLN A 3 -15.38 6.07 -16.22
C GLN A 3 -13.88 6.27 -15.96
N SER A 4 -13.47 7.54 -15.97
CA SER A 4 -12.17 8.03 -15.52
C SER A 4 -11.85 7.46 -14.14
N ARG A 5 -11.19 6.30 -14.07
CA ARG A 5 -10.51 5.88 -12.85
C ARG A 5 -9.33 6.82 -12.72
N SER A 6 -9.41 7.70 -11.73
CA SER A 6 -8.35 8.61 -11.32
C SER A 6 -7.01 7.92 -11.42
N ASN A 7 -6.05 8.59 -12.06
CA ASN A 7 -4.66 8.17 -12.24
C ASN A 7 -3.93 8.21 -10.89
N GLU A 8 -4.45 7.52 -9.88
CA GLU A 8 -3.91 7.42 -8.54
C GLU A 8 -2.77 6.41 -8.57
N GLN A 9 -1.55 6.94 -8.63
CA GLN A 9 -0.32 6.16 -8.52
C GLN A 9 -0.14 5.68 -7.08
N ILE A 10 0.06 4.38 -6.90
CA ILE A 10 0.33 3.75 -5.62
C ILE A 10 1.83 3.52 -5.50
N THR A 11 2.44 4.06 -4.46
CA THR A 11 3.88 3.93 -4.24
C THR A 11 4.17 2.76 -3.30
N LEU A 12 5.09 1.90 -3.69
CA LEU A 12 5.51 0.71 -2.95
C LEU A 12 6.90 0.95 -2.39
N TYR A 13 7.02 0.87 -1.07
CA TYR A 13 8.31 1.00 -0.39
C TYR A 13 8.51 -0.14 0.59
N PHE A 14 9.39 -1.07 0.26
CA PHE A 14 9.68 -2.26 1.06
C PHE A 14 11.18 -2.45 1.16
N HIS A 15 11.63 -3.05 2.26
CA HIS A 15 13.01 -3.51 2.40
C HIS A 15 13.29 -4.73 1.49
N ASP A 16 12.27 -5.56 1.25
CA ASP A 16 12.33 -6.70 0.35
C ASP A 16 11.66 -6.38 -1.00
N ASP A 17 12.47 -6.27 -2.05
CA ASP A 17 12.02 -6.02 -3.42
C ASP A 17 11.05 -7.08 -3.93
N SER A 18 11.12 -8.32 -3.45
CA SER A 18 10.20 -9.40 -3.88
C SER A 18 8.79 -9.12 -3.39
N ILE A 19 8.64 -8.52 -2.20
CA ILE A 19 7.34 -8.10 -1.68
C ILE A 19 6.80 -6.93 -2.51
N ALA A 20 7.63 -5.90 -2.76
CA ALA A 20 7.25 -4.78 -3.60
C ALA A 20 6.80 -5.25 -4.99
N TYR A 21 7.57 -6.14 -5.62
CA TYR A 21 7.25 -6.73 -6.91
C TYR A 21 5.91 -7.50 -6.88
N ALA A 22 5.69 -8.35 -5.88
CA ALA A 22 4.46 -9.11 -5.74
C ALA A 22 3.22 -8.20 -5.60
N PHE A 23 3.32 -7.14 -4.81
CA PHE A 23 2.23 -6.15 -4.69
C PHE A 23 2.06 -5.33 -5.96
N GLY A 24 3.15 -4.96 -6.63
CA GLY A 24 3.13 -4.26 -7.91
C GLY A 24 2.36 -5.04 -8.96
N GLU A 25 2.70 -6.32 -9.17
CA GLU A 25 2.01 -7.19 -10.13
C GLU A 25 0.51 -7.31 -9.80
N LEU A 26 0.15 -7.48 -8.52
CA LEU A 26 -1.25 -7.60 -8.10
C LEU A 26 -2.04 -6.32 -8.37
N LEU A 27 -1.49 -5.16 -8.04
CA LEU A 27 -2.14 -3.86 -8.26
C LEU A 27 -2.24 -3.51 -9.74
N ASN A 28 -1.22 -3.81 -10.54
CA ASN A 28 -1.27 -3.66 -12.00
C ASN A 28 -2.35 -4.56 -12.60
N ALA A 29 -2.48 -5.81 -12.13
CA ALA A 29 -3.54 -6.71 -12.56
C ALA A 29 -4.95 -6.19 -12.21
N LEU A 30 -5.08 -5.41 -11.13
CA LEU A 30 -6.32 -4.72 -10.74
C LEU A 30 -6.54 -3.40 -11.51
N GLY A 31 -5.58 -2.98 -12.34
CA GLY A 31 -5.65 -1.77 -13.16
C GLY A 31 -5.16 -0.50 -12.46
N PHE A 32 -4.37 -0.62 -11.39
CA PHE A 32 -3.73 0.51 -10.72
C PHE A 32 -2.29 0.70 -11.20
N ASN A 33 -1.87 1.96 -11.33
CA ASN A 33 -0.47 2.28 -11.60
C ASN A 33 0.34 2.19 -10.30
N THR A 34 1.43 1.43 -10.32
CA THR A 34 2.34 1.31 -9.18
C THR A 34 3.72 1.80 -9.50
N GLU A 35 4.35 2.46 -8.54
CA GLU A 35 5.76 2.83 -8.58
C GLU A 35 6.47 2.22 -7.38
N THR A 36 7.57 1.50 -7.62
CA THR A 36 8.42 0.99 -6.52
C THR A 36 9.55 1.97 -6.31
N VAL A 37 9.71 2.44 -5.09
CA VAL A 37 10.79 3.36 -4.71
C VAL A 37 11.77 2.65 -3.79
N SER A 38 13.03 3.05 -3.84
CA SER A 38 14.10 2.44 -3.04
C SER A 38 14.48 3.28 -1.83
N THR A 39 14.06 4.54 -1.81
CA THR A 39 14.42 5.50 -0.76
C THR A 39 13.20 6.27 -0.26
N LEU A 40 13.25 6.71 1.00
CA LEU A 40 12.20 7.55 1.59
C LEU A 40 12.10 8.91 0.91
N GLU A 41 13.18 9.42 0.31
CA GLU A 41 13.17 10.70 -0.41
C GLU A 41 12.29 10.64 -1.67
N GLU A 42 12.28 9.48 -2.34
CA GLU A 42 11.44 9.23 -3.52
C GLU A 42 9.95 9.11 -3.17
N LEU A 43 9.59 8.85 -1.91
CA LEU A 43 8.19 8.94 -1.46
C LEU A 43 7.66 10.38 -1.51
N GLY A 44 8.54 11.39 -1.64
CA GLY A 44 8.20 12.81 -1.61
C GLY A 44 7.26 13.22 -2.75
N GLY A 45 5.96 13.13 -2.51
CA GLY A 45 4.89 13.43 -3.47
C GLY A 45 3.83 12.33 -3.58
N ALA A 46 4.09 11.14 -3.05
CA ALA A 46 3.14 10.04 -3.02
C ALA A 46 2.04 10.29 -1.99
N THR A 47 0.78 10.22 -2.43
CA THR A 47 -0.39 10.27 -1.55
C THR A 47 -0.77 8.89 -1.03
N LYS A 48 -0.66 7.84 -1.86
CA LYS A 48 -0.98 6.45 -1.49
C LYS A 48 0.27 5.59 -1.42
N VAL A 49 0.51 5.00 -0.24
CA VAL A 49 1.75 4.25 0.03
C VAL A 49 1.44 2.86 0.59
N ILE A 50 2.10 1.82 0.06
CA ILE A 50 2.12 0.50 0.68
C ILE A 50 3.53 0.22 1.17
N THR A 51 3.67 -0.07 2.46
CA THR A 51 5.00 -0.23 3.08
C THR A 51 4.97 -1.15 4.29
N GLU A 52 6.13 -1.38 4.91
CA GLU A 52 6.27 -2.15 6.12
C GLU A 52 6.03 -1.29 7.37
N PRO A 53 5.51 -1.87 8.46
CA PRO A 53 5.27 -1.13 9.71
C PRO A 53 6.50 -0.41 10.27
N LEU A 54 7.70 -0.89 9.99
CA LEU A 54 8.96 -0.27 10.43
C LEU A 54 9.23 1.10 9.78
N PHE A 55 8.63 1.38 8.62
CA PHE A 55 8.77 2.65 7.92
C PHE A 55 7.62 3.61 8.21
N TYR A 56 6.59 3.17 8.96
CA TYR A 56 5.43 3.99 9.25
C TYR A 56 5.79 5.32 9.91
N ASP A 57 6.74 5.33 10.85
CA ASP A 57 7.12 6.55 11.56
C ASP A 57 7.73 7.61 10.63
N ALA A 58 8.44 7.16 9.58
CA ALA A 58 9.08 8.01 8.57
C ALA A 58 8.10 8.59 7.55
N LEU A 59 6.85 8.11 7.52
CA LEU A 59 5.81 8.65 6.64
C LEU A 59 5.33 10.02 7.12
N SER A 60 4.99 10.88 6.17
CA SER A 60 4.31 12.15 6.43
C SER A 60 2.89 11.90 6.97
N PRO A 61 2.27 12.85 7.69
CA PRO A 61 0.91 12.69 8.21
C PRO A 61 -0.12 12.29 7.13
N GLU A 62 -0.08 12.94 5.97
CA GLU A 62 -0.97 12.62 4.84
C GLU A 62 -0.78 11.18 4.34
N GLN A 63 0.46 10.70 4.30
CA GLN A 63 0.79 9.33 3.91
C GLN A 63 0.33 8.32 4.96
N LYS A 64 0.37 8.69 6.26
CA LYS A 64 -0.15 7.87 7.36
C LYS A 64 -1.67 7.71 7.31
N GLU A 65 -2.40 8.64 6.69
CA GLU A 65 -3.84 8.54 6.48
C GLU A 65 -4.21 7.72 5.23
N GLN A 66 -3.26 7.55 4.31
CA GLN A 66 -3.44 6.90 3.02
C GLN A 66 -2.38 5.80 2.80
N CYS A 67 -2.05 5.06 3.86
CA CYS A 67 -1.14 3.92 3.79
C CYS A 67 -1.82 2.56 3.89
N LEU A 68 -1.13 1.53 3.41
CA LEU A 68 -1.38 0.14 3.76
C LEU A 68 -0.09 -0.46 4.29
N LEU A 69 -0.15 -0.94 5.53
CA LEU A 69 0.98 -1.60 6.16
C LEU A 69 0.96 -3.09 5.89
N VAL A 70 2.10 -3.68 5.57
CA VAL A 70 2.23 -5.11 5.29
C VAL A 70 3.37 -5.66 6.12
N GLY A 71 3.08 -6.55 7.07
CA GLY A 71 4.08 -7.09 7.98
C GLY A 71 3.53 -7.43 9.35
N ASN A 72 4.42 -7.82 10.27
CA ASN A 72 4.04 -8.03 11.67
C ASN A 72 3.81 -6.70 12.38
N ALA A 73 2.84 -6.69 13.29
CA ALA A 73 2.44 -5.47 13.98
C ALA A 73 3.63 -4.80 14.67
N TYR A 74 3.87 -3.54 14.31
CA TYR A 74 4.58 -2.62 15.17
C TYR A 74 3.72 -2.42 16.43
N THR A 75 4.35 -2.34 17.61
CA THR A 75 3.65 -2.19 18.91
C THR A 75 2.97 -0.84 19.11
N SER A 76 2.94 0.01 18.09
CA SER A 76 2.26 1.31 18.14
C SER A 76 0.76 1.09 18.14
N ASN A 77 0.10 1.34 19.27
CA ASN A 77 -1.36 1.28 19.43
C ASN A 77 -2.12 2.34 18.62
N ASP A 78 -1.42 3.23 17.91
CA ASP A 78 -1.95 4.38 17.17
C ASP A 78 -1.68 4.28 15.66
N LEU A 79 -1.96 3.11 15.07
CA LEU A 79 -1.97 2.98 13.60
C LEU A 79 -3.29 3.55 13.05
N THR A 80 -3.20 4.55 12.20
CA THR A 80 -4.36 5.18 11.55
C THR A 80 -4.72 4.54 10.22
N CYS A 81 -3.92 3.59 9.73
CA CYS A 81 -4.10 2.96 8.42
C CYS A 81 -4.18 1.42 8.51
N PRO A 82 -4.80 0.76 7.51
CA PRO A 82 -4.96 -0.69 7.50
C PRO A 82 -3.64 -1.44 7.53
N ILE A 83 -3.65 -2.63 8.14
CA ILE A 83 -2.47 -3.51 8.23
C ILE A 83 -2.79 -4.96 7.82
N ILE A 84 -1.98 -5.50 6.92
CA ILE A 84 -1.98 -6.90 6.51
C ILE A 84 -0.93 -7.65 7.31
N ARG A 85 -1.38 -8.40 8.31
CA ARG A 85 -0.50 -9.19 9.18
C ARG A 85 -0.06 -10.48 8.52
N GLN A 86 1.23 -10.80 8.66
CA GLN A 86 1.76 -12.09 8.25
C GLN A 86 1.07 -13.26 8.98
N PRO A 87 0.98 -14.45 8.37
CA PRO A 87 1.40 -14.76 7.00
C PRO A 87 0.52 -14.06 5.96
N LEU A 88 1.13 -13.66 4.84
CA LEU A 88 0.44 -13.06 3.70
C LEU A 88 -0.32 -14.17 2.96
N THR A 89 -1.65 -14.16 3.07
CA THR A 89 -2.51 -15.07 2.32
C THR A 89 -3.27 -14.28 1.26
N PRO A 90 -3.65 -14.90 0.12
CA PRO A 90 -4.39 -14.22 -0.94
C PRO A 90 -5.64 -13.49 -0.42
N GLU A 91 -6.41 -14.13 0.46
CA GLU A 91 -7.61 -13.56 1.07
C GLU A 91 -7.32 -12.30 1.92
N LYS A 92 -6.22 -12.29 2.68
CA LYS A 92 -5.81 -11.14 3.48
C LYS A 92 -5.30 -10.00 2.60
N ILE A 93 -4.56 -10.34 1.54
CA ILE A 93 -4.08 -9.37 0.56
C ILE A 93 -5.28 -8.71 -0.13
N GLN A 94 -6.21 -9.50 -0.65
CA GLN A 94 -7.40 -8.99 -1.31
C GLN A 94 -8.23 -8.10 -0.38
N ARG A 95 -8.47 -8.54 0.86
CA ARG A 95 -9.24 -7.75 1.83
C ARG A 95 -8.52 -6.46 2.25
N GLY A 96 -7.20 -6.52 2.45
CA GLY A 96 -6.40 -5.33 2.78
C GLY A 96 -6.33 -4.33 1.63
N LEU A 97 -6.22 -4.81 0.40
CA LEU A 97 -6.30 -3.98 -0.80
C LEU A 97 -7.70 -3.38 -0.98
N GLN A 98 -8.78 -4.13 -0.71
CA GLN A 98 -10.15 -3.59 -0.74
C GLN A 98 -10.36 -2.47 0.29
N ASP A 99 -9.81 -2.62 1.50
CA ASP A 99 -9.89 -1.60 2.55
C ASP A 99 -9.08 -0.35 2.16
N PHE A 100 -7.86 -0.56 1.65
CA PHE A 100 -6.96 0.50 1.20
C PHE A 100 -7.47 1.28 -0.01
N LEU A 101 -8.02 0.59 -1.01
CA LEU A 101 -8.50 1.20 -2.25
C LEU A 101 -9.94 1.71 -2.13
N GLY A 102 -10.66 1.32 -1.08
CA GLY A 102 -12.10 1.50 -0.96
C GLY A 102 -12.90 0.55 -1.86
N ALA A 103 -14.22 0.53 -1.71
CA ALA A 103 -15.16 -0.41 -2.35
C ALA A 103 -15.23 -0.40 -3.90
N ALA A 104 -14.27 0.23 -4.58
CA ALA A 104 -14.14 0.24 -6.03
C ALA A 104 -13.63 -1.10 -6.63
N VAL A 105 -13.14 -2.03 -5.80
CA VAL A 105 -12.61 -3.35 -6.21
C VAL A 105 -13.67 -4.47 -6.14
N ALA A 106 -14.94 -4.12 -5.99
CA ALA A 106 -16.06 -5.07 -6.01
C ALA A 106 -16.72 -5.10 -7.40
N HIS A 107 -16.07 -5.71 -8.39
CA HIS A 107 -16.73 -6.07 -9.65
C HIS A 107 -16.13 -7.31 -10.28
#